data_AF-A0A1M6MMQ8-F1
#
_entry.id   AF-A0A1M6MMQ8-F1
#
_cell.length_a   1.000
_cell.length_b   1.000
_cell.length_c   1.000
_cell.angle_alpha   90.00
_cell.angle_beta   90.00
_cell.angle_gamma   90.00
#
_symmetry.space_group_name_H-M   'P 1'
#
loop_
_entity.id
_entity.type
_entity.pdbx_description
1 polymer ?
#
loop_
_entity_poly.entity_id
_entity_poly.type
_entity_poly.pdbx_seq_one_letter_code
_entity_poly.pdbx_strand_id
1 'polypeptide(L)'
;MSESILFWKEYIKLYCLEKEQTGLSIPNIVGSVRLNSSSKNYSISDFLTDVANENFEILISECPDINELVFGKFKNWDAPKNYYQHINSIYFSKSNFRNEILDLKSLAKELENQYYLRIENQTYSKENGSWVYLTLEDEQNHFTVNQRLKNL
;
A
#
# COMPACT_ATOMS: atom_id res chain seq x y z
N MET A 1 18.18 -5.72 -3.16
CA MET A 1 16.75 -5.35 -3.04
C MET A 1 15.98 -6.22 -4.02
N SER A 2 14.93 -6.90 -3.60
CA SER A 2 14.16 -7.77 -4.51
C SER A 2 13.39 -6.93 -5.54
N GLU A 3 13.00 -7.56 -6.65
CA GLU A 3 12.14 -6.96 -7.67
C GLU A 3 10.81 -6.46 -7.09
N SER A 4 10.20 -7.22 -6.17
CA SER A 4 8.99 -6.82 -5.46
C SER A 4 9.19 -5.52 -4.69
N ILE A 5 10.30 -5.40 -3.96
CA ILE A 5 10.64 -4.22 -3.16
C ILE A 5 10.87 -3.01 -4.06
N LEU A 6 11.63 -3.18 -5.15
CA LEU A 6 11.86 -2.10 -6.11
C LEU A 6 10.54 -1.62 -6.72
N PHE A 7 9.67 -2.54 -7.11
CA PHE A 7 8.39 -2.23 -7.72
C PHE A 7 7.48 -1.45 -6.78
N TRP A 8 7.16 -1.97 -5.58
CA TRP A 8 6.19 -1.27 -4.72
C TRP A 8 6.72 0.08 -4.23
N LYS A 9 8.04 0.20 -3.99
CA LYS A 9 8.64 1.49 -3.57
C LYS A 9 8.46 2.55 -4.65
N GLU A 10 8.73 2.18 -5.90
CA GLU A 10 8.59 3.11 -7.02
C GLU A 10 7.13 3.41 -7.33
N TYR A 11 6.25 2.42 -7.19
CA TYR A 11 4.82 2.58 -7.39
C TYR A 11 4.18 3.52 -6.35
N ILE A 12 4.50 3.38 -5.06
CA ILE A 12 4.05 4.31 -4.02
C ILE A 12 4.61 5.72 -4.28
N LYS A 13 5.88 5.85 -4.71
CA LYS A 13 6.47 7.16 -5.04
C LYS A 13 5.76 7.84 -6.20
N LEU A 14 5.48 7.12 -7.28
CA LEU A 14 4.73 7.65 -8.43
C LEU A 14 3.40 8.26 -7.97
N TYR A 15 2.62 7.48 -7.20
CA TYR A 15 1.33 7.93 -6.70
C TYR A 15 1.44 9.12 -5.73
N CYS A 16 2.36 9.04 -4.77
CA CYS A 16 2.44 10.04 -3.71
C CYS A 16 3.15 11.33 -4.12
N LEU A 17 4.19 11.25 -4.95
CA LEU A 17 5.06 12.39 -5.23
C LEU A 17 4.73 13.06 -6.55
N GLU A 18 4.34 12.31 -7.57
CA GLU A 18 4.10 12.87 -8.90
C GLU A 18 2.63 13.11 -9.19
N LYS A 19 1.77 12.17 -8.77
CA LYS A 19 0.32 12.35 -8.87
C LYS A 19 -0.29 13.09 -7.68
N GLU A 20 0.55 13.44 -6.70
CA GLU A 20 0.15 14.12 -5.46
C GLU A 20 -0.94 13.41 -4.64
N GLN A 21 -1.24 12.14 -4.92
CA GLN A 21 -2.27 11.37 -4.23
C GLN A 21 -1.84 10.98 -2.81
N THR A 22 -2.81 10.60 -1.96
CA THR A 22 -2.57 10.25 -0.56
C THR A 22 -1.88 8.90 -0.39
N GLY A 23 -2.15 7.94 -1.27
CA GLY A 23 -1.54 6.62 -1.23
C GLY A 23 -2.32 5.60 -2.05
N LEU A 24 -2.02 4.33 -1.81
CA LEU A 24 -2.64 3.19 -2.49
C LEU A 24 -3.27 2.24 -1.47
N SER A 25 -4.41 1.62 -1.79
CA SER A 25 -4.97 0.58 -0.94
C SER A 25 -4.07 -0.66 -0.92
N ILE A 26 -4.12 -1.44 0.17
CA ILE A 26 -3.30 -2.65 0.27
C ILE A 26 -3.63 -3.70 -0.81
N PRO A 27 -4.90 -3.92 -1.24
CA PRO A 27 -5.16 -4.80 -2.38
C PRO A 27 -4.48 -4.33 -3.65
N ASN A 28 -4.47 -3.02 -3.93
CA ASN A 28 -3.82 -2.47 -5.12
C ASN A 28 -2.33 -2.78 -5.08
N ILE A 29 -1.64 -2.44 -3.99
CA ILE A 29 -0.19 -2.71 -3.84
C ILE A 29 0.14 -4.20 -4.03
N VAL A 30 -0.57 -5.08 -3.32
CA VAL A 30 -0.31 -6.53 -3.39
C VAL A 30 -0.59 -7.07 -4.79
N GLY A 31 -1.72 -6.71 -5.40
CA GLY A 31 -2.08 -7.11 -6.74
C GLY A 31 -1.07 -6.65 -7.78
N SER A 32 -0.65 -5.38 -7.70
CA SER A 32 0.36 -4.79 -8.57
C SER A 32 1.69 -5.51 -8.48
N VAL A 33 2.16 -5.87 -7.27
CA VAL A 33 3.40 -6.65 -7.10
C VAL A 33 3.26 -8.05 -7.69
N ARG A 34 2.15 -8.76 -7.43
CA ARG A 34 1.91 -10.11 -7.99
C ARG A 34 1.96 -10.11 -9.52
N LEU A 35 1.42 -9.06 -10.15
CA LEU A 35 1.35 -8.97 -11.60
C LEU A 35 2.68 -8.51 -12.24
N ASN A 36 3.42 -7.63 -11.57
CA ASN A 36 4.60 -6.97 -12.14
C ASN A 36 5.95 -7.46 -11.60
N SER A 37 5.96 -8.53 -10.81
CA SER A 37 7.21 -9.16 -10.35
C SER A 37 7.14 -10.68 -10.44
N SER A 38 8.27 -11.32 -10.15
CA SER A 38 8.38 -12.76 -9.93
C SER A 38 7.63 -13.27 -8.70
N SER A 39 7.18 -12.39 -7.79
CA SER A 39 6.52 -12.75 -6.53
C SER A 39 5.00 -12.96 -6.69
N LYS A 40 4.60 -14.05 -7.35
CA LYS A 40 3.18 -14.31 -7.67
C LYS A 40 2.28 -14.56 -6.46
N ASN A 41 2.84 -15.01 -5.34
CA ASN A 41 2.12 -15.26 -4.08
C ASN A 41 2.35 -14.16 -3.02
N TYR A 42 2.80 -12.97 -3.44
CA TYR A 42 3.08 -11.86 -2.52
C TYR A 42 1.85 -11.53 -1.66
N SER A 43 2.04 -11.34 -0.36
CA SER A 43 0.98 -11.15 0.62
C SER A 43 1.06 -9.80 1.34
N ILE A 44 0.03 -9.48 2.12
CA ILE A 44 0.05 -8.32 3.02
C ILE A 44 1.20 -8.43 4.01
N SER A 45 1.41 -9.63 4.58
CA SER A 45 2.49 -9.91 5.51
C SER A 45 3.88 -9.71 4.86
N ASP A 46 4.04 -10.10 3.59
CA ASP A 46 5.29 -9.85 2.85
C ASP A 46 5.53 -8.35 2.68
N PHE A 47 4.51 -7.60 2.26
CA PHE A 47 4.60 -6.15 2.11
C PHE A 47 5.00 -5.43 3.41
N LEU A 48 4.32 -5.72 4.51
CA LEU A 48 4.60 -5.08 5.80
C LEU A 48 6.01 -5.42 6.30
N THR A 49 6.46 -6.66 6.07
CA THR A 49 7.82 -7.10 6.41
C THR A 49 8.86 -6.38 5.56
N ASP A 50 8.63 -6.27 4.25
CA ASP A 50 9.50 -5.52 3.33
C ASP A 50 9.62 -4.05 3.76
N VAL A 51 8.49 -3.39 4.06
CA VAL A 51 8.45 -1.99 4.50
C VAL A 51 9.27 -1.80 5.77
N ALA A 52 9.08 -2.68 6.77
CA ALA A 52 9.82 -2.63 8.03
C ALA A 52 11.33 -2.85 7.84
N ASN A 53 11.73 -3.81 7.01
CA ASN A 53 13.13 -4.14 6.74
C ASN A 53 13.85 -3.04 5.95
N GLU A 54 13.13 -2.39 5.02
CA GLU A 54 13.67 -1.32 4.19
C GLU A 54 13.68 0.04 4.88
N ASN A 55 13.14 0.12 6.11
CA ASN A 55 12.91 1.36 6.85
C ASN A 55 12.22 2.43 5.98
N PHE A 56 11.33 1.99 5.08
CA PHE A 56 10.63 2.89 4.18
C PHE A 56 9.42 3.43 4.92
N GLU A 57 9.43 4.73 5.21
CA GLU A 57 8.33 5.32 5.97
C GLU A 57 7.02 5.29 5.19
N ILE A 58 5.98 4.73 5.81
CA ILE A 58 4.62 4.68 5.28
C ILE A 58 3.66 5.23 6.33
N LEU A 59 2.72 6.07 5.88
CA LEU A 59 1.55 6.45 6.64
C LEU A 59 0.36 5.63 6.14
N ILE A 60 -0.36 4.99 7.07
CA ILE A 60 -1.67 4.40 6.85
C ILE A 60 -2.72 5.43 7.28
N SER A 61 -3.54 5.88 6.34
CA SER A 61 -4.60 6.86 6.57
C SER A 61 -5.90 6.43 5.91
N GLU A 62 -7.03 6.89 6.44
CA GLU A 62 -8.30 6.76 5.74
C GLU A 62 -8.33 7.73 4.54
N CYS A 63 -8.78 7.22 3.39
CA CYS A 63 -9.09 8.03 2.21
C CYS A 63 -10.61 8.17 2.09
N PRO A 64 -11.19 9.36 2.35
CA PRO A 64 -12.64 9.56 2.33
C PRO A 64 -13.28 9.28 0.97
N ASP A 65 -12.58 9.60 -0.11
CA ASP A 65 -13.11 9.49 -1.48
C ASP A 65 -13.44 8.05 -1.88
N ILE A 66 -12.61 7.11 -1.42
CA ILE A 66 -12.83 5.67 -1.65
C ILE A 66 -13.33 4.95 -0.40
N ASN A 67 -13.41 5.62 0.75
CA ASN A 67 -13.75 5.05 2.06
C ASN A 67 -12.94 3.77 2.36
N GLU A 68 -11.60 3.86 2.27
CA GLU A 68 -10.67 2.76 2.52
C GLU A 68 -9.36 3.25 3.15
N LEU A 69 -8.60 2.34 3.75
CA LEU A 69 -7.24 2.62 4.18
C LEU A 69 -6.29 2.66 2.98
N VAL A 70 -5.46 3.69 2.94
CA VAL A 70 -4.40 3.87 1.95
C VAL A 70 -3.03 3.94 2.62
N PHE A 71 -2.03 3.46 1.89
CA PHE A 71 -0.64 3.37 2.30
C PHE A 71 0.16 4.32 1.42
N GLY A 72 0.71 5.35 2.02
CA GLY A 72 1.37 6.43 1.29
C GLY A 72 2.51 7.08 2.05
N LYS A 73 2.93 8.24 1.55
CA LYS A 73 3.95 9.08 2.17
C LYS A 73 3.32 10.21 2.97
N PHE A 74 4.01 10.62 4.03
CA PHE A 74 3.69 11.85 4.74
C PHE A 74 3.68 13.04 3.77
N LYS A 75 2.65 13.87 3.94
CA LYS A 75 2.40 15.13 3.23
C LYS A 75 2.59 16.29 4.20
N ASN A 76 2.67 17.50 3.65
CA ASN A 76 2.82 18.72 4.45
C ASN A 76 1.57 19.06 5.28
N TRP A 77 0.39 18.53 4.92
CA TRP A 77 -0.86 18.71 5.65
C TRP A 77 -1.12 17.63 6.72
N ASP A 78 -0.27 16.60 6.79
CA ASP A 78 -0.40 15.57 7.82
C ASP A 78 0.03 16.12 9.19
N ALA A 79 -0.49 15.50 10.24
CA ALA A 79 -0.06 15.82 11.60
C ALA A 79 1.44 15.53 11.77
N PRO A 80 2.11 16.13 12.78
CA PRO A 80 3.47 15.76 13.12
C PRO A 80 3.58 14.26 13.45
N LYS A 81 4.69 13.61 13.09
CA LYS A 81 4.86 12.14 13.24
C LYS A 81 4.58 11.60 14.65
N ASN A 82 4.88 12.39 15.70
CA ASN A 82 4.63 12.01 17.09
C ASN A 82 3.14 11.93 17.47
N TYR A 83 2.24 12.40 16.62
CA TYR A 83 0.80 12.21 16.75
C TYR A 83 0.38 10.76 16.47
N TYR A 84 1.12 10.06 15.61
CA TYR A 84 0.76 8.72 15.15
C TYR A 84 1.37 7.64 16.05
N GLN A 85 0.66 6.52 16.16
CA GLN A 85 1.30 5.28 16.55
C GLN A 85 2.19 4.80 15.42
N HIS A 86 3.21 4.01 15.76
CA HIS A 86 4.04 3.39 14.75
C HIS A 86 4.53 2.02 15.18
N ILE A 87 4.73 1.17 14.18
CA ILE A 87 5.47 -0.08 14.28
C ILE A 87 6.56 0.01 13.23
N ASN A 88 7.81 0.06 13.66
CA ASN A 88 8.95 0.33 12.78
C ASN A 88 8.72 1.61 11.96
N SER A 89 8.82 1.54 10.63
CA SER A 89 8.60 2.65 9.71
C SER A 89 7.14 2.84 9.27
N ILE A 90 6.18 2.13 9.88
CA ILE A 90 4.76 2.19 9.52
C ILE A 90 4.01 2.99 10.58
N TYR A 91 3.41 4.09 10.17
CA TYR A 91 2.70 5.04 11.02
C TYR A 91 1.19 4.98 10.77
N PHE A 92 0.38 5.13 11.81
CA PHE A 92 -1.08 5.09 11.72
C PHE A 92 -1.75 5.73 12.94
N SER A 93 -3.01 6.14 12.80
CA SER A 93 -3.82 6.58 13.95
C SER A 93 -4.59 5.41 14.56
N LYS A 94 -4.76 5.42 15.89
CA LYS A 94 -5.58 4.41 16.60
C LYS A 94 -6.98 4.27 16.02
N SER A 95 -7.57 5.38 15.57
CA SER A 95 -8.92 5.45 15.02
C SER A 95 -9.10 4.65 13.72
N ASN A 96 -8.03 4.35 12.99
CA ASN A 96 -8.09 3.63 11.72
C ASN A 96 -8.47 2.15 11.89
N PHE A 97 -8.32 1.62 13.10
CA PHE A 97 -8.50 0.19 13.38
C PHE A 97 -9.49 -0.02 14.51
N ARG A 98 -10.29 -1.10 14.39
CA ARG A 98 -11.27 -1.46 15.43
C ARG A 98 -10.61 -2.00 16.68
N ASN A 99 -9.50 -2.72 16.48
CA ASN A 99 -8.72 -3.35 17.53
C ASN A 99 -7.41 -2.61 17.73
N GLU A 100 -6.86 -2.68 18.94
CA GLU A 100 -5.53 -2.16 19.21
C GLU A 100 -4.47 -2.95 18.42
N ILE A 101 -3.60 -2.21 17.71
CA ILE A 101 -2.50 -2.76 16.93
C ILE A 101 -1.22 -2.60 17.74
N LEU A 102 -0.63 -3.71 18.16
CA LEU A 102 0.52 -3.74 19.08
C LEU A 102 1.83 -4.09 18.38
N ASP A 103 1.75 -4.89 17.31
CA ASP A 103 2.89 -5.39 16.56
C ASP A 103 2.54 -5.62 15.08
N LEU A 104 3.57 -5.90 14.26
CA LEU A 104 3.41 -6.08 12.82
C LEU A 104 2.46 -7.23 12.47
N LYS A 105 2.41 -8.28 13.32
CA LYS A 105 1.55 -9.45 13.12
C LYS A 105 0.08 -9.11 13.36
N SER A 106 -0.22 -8.31 14.39
CA SER A 106 -1.56 -7.81 14.68
C SER A 106 -2.05 -6.88 13.57
N LEU A 107 -1.16 -6.02 13.02
CA LEU A 107 -1.46 -5.18 11.87
C LEU A 107 -1.77 -6.02 10.62
N ALA A 108 -0.92 -6.99 10.31
CA ALA A 108 -1.13 -7.90 9.17
C ALA A 108 -2.48 -8.60 9.28
N LYS A 109 -2.79 -9.16 10.46
CA LYS A 109 -4.06 -9.85 10.70
C LYS A 109 -5.29 -8.95 10.52
N GLU A 110 -5.24 -7.71 11.01
CA GLU A 110 -6.35 -6.76 10.85
C GLU A 110 -6.58 -6.43 9.36
N LEU A 111 -5.50 -6.16 8.63
CA LEU A 111 -5.57 -5.88 7.19
C LEU A 111 -6.01 -7.12 6.39
N GLU A 112 -5.55 -8.32 6.73
CA GLU A 112 -6.00 -9.57 6.13
C GLU A 112 -7.49 -9.80 6.37
N ASN A 113 -7.99 -9.58 7.59
CA ASN A 113 -9.43 -9.67 7.88
C ASN A 113 -10.26 -8.73 6.99
N GLN A 114 -9.74 -7.53 6.70
CA GLN A 114 -10.43 -6.54 5.89
C GLN A 114 -10.34 -6.82 4.38
N TYR A 115 -9.18 -7.29 3.91
CA TYR A 115 -8.81 -7.24 2.49
C TYR A 115 -8.50 -8.60 1.84
N TYR A 116 -8.38 -9.69 2.60
CA TYR A 116 -8.02 -11.01 2.06
C TYR A 116 -8.91 -11.43 0.89
N LEU A 117 -10.23 -11.36 1.04
CA LEU A 117 -11.18 -11.73 -0.02
C LEU A 117 -11.03 -10.84 -1.27
N ARG A 118 -10.61 -9.58 -1.11
CA ARG A 118 -10.38 -8.69 -2.26
C ARG A 118 -9.17 -9.14 -3.06
N ILE A 119 -8.10 -9.51 -2.36
CA ILE A 119 -6.86 -9.98 -2.96
C ILE A 119 -7.07 -11.32 -3.67
N GLU A 120 -7.75 -12.27 -3.03
CA GLU A 120 -7.99 -13.60 -3.62
C GLU A 120 -8.96 -13.56 -4.81
N ASN A 121 -9.95 -12.66 -4.79
CA ASN A 121 -10.86 -12.45 -5.91
C ASN A 121 -10.26 -11.52 -7.00
N GLN A 122 -9.01 -11.08 -6.84
CA GLN A 122 -8.32 -10.18 -7.77
C GLN A 122 -9.02 -8.82 -7.98
N THR A 123 -9.85 -8.40 -7.02
CA THR A 123 -10.47 -7.06 -7.02
C THR A 123 -9.54 -6.10 -6.28
N TYR A 124 -8.55 -5.58 -6.99
CA TYR A 124 -7.45 -4.80 -6.43
C TYR A 124 -7.68 -3.29 -6.37
N SER A 125 -8.67 -2.76 -7.10
CA SER A 125 -8.93 -1.32 -7.18
C SER A 125 -10.35 -0.98 -6.73
N LYS A 126 -10.60 0.29 -6.44
CA LYS A 126 -11.91 0.77 -6.01
C LYS A 126 -12.35 1.94 -6.87
N GLU A 127 -13.46 1.75 -7.60
CA GLU A 127 -14.03 2.73 -8.51
C GLU A 127 -15.51 2.91 -8.17
N ASN A 128 -15.96 4.17 -8.03
CA ASN A 128 -17.35 4.50 -7.69
C ASN A 128 -17.89 3.71 -6.48
N GLY A 129 -17.06 3.59 -5.44
CA GLY A 129 -17.41 2.87 -4.20
C GLY A 129 -17.37 1.33 -4.30
N SER A 130 -17.09 0.76 -5.48
CA SER A 130 -17.10 -0.67 -5.73
C SER A 130 -15.69 -1.21 -5.96
N TRP A 131 -15.41 -2.38 -5.38
CA TRP A 131 -14.17 -3.09 -5.65
C TRP A 131 -14.21 -3.72 -7.05
N VAL A 132 -13.19 -3.42 -7.84
CA VAL A 132 -13.05 -3.83 -9.24
C VAL A 132 -11.67 -4.44 -9.47
N TYR A 133 -11.48 -5.08 -10.62
CA TYR A 133 -10.16 -5.42 -11.12
C TYR A 133 -9.30 -4.15 -11.28
N LEU A 134 -8.01 -4.31 -11.54
CA LEU A 134 -7.16 -3.17 -11.88
C LEU A 134 -7.75 -2.37 -13.04
N THR A 135 -7.69 -1.06 -12.89
CA THR A 135 -8.18 -0.12 -13.89
C THR A 135 -7.14 0.07 -14.99
N LEU A 136 -7.55 0.68 -16.11
CA LEU A 136 -6.61 1.10 -17.15
C LEU A 136 -5.56 2.08 -16.62
N GLU A 137 -5.93 2.93 -15.66
CA GLU A 137 -4.98 3.83 -15.01
C GLU A 137 -3.93 3.05 -14.21
N ASP A 138 -4.33 2.01 -13.47
CA ASP A 138 -3.39 1.15 -12.74
C ASP A 138 -2.39 0.50 -13.70
N GLU A 139 -2.87 -0.06 -14.80
CA GLU A 139 -2.03 -0.70 -15.83
C GLU A 139 -1.03 0.28 -16.46
N GLN A 140 -1.45 1.52 -16.74
CA GLN A 140 -0.57 2.57 -17.25
C GLN A 140 0.52 2.95 -16.23
N ASN A 141 0.17 3.00 -14.94
CA ASN A 141 1.12 3.28 -13.87
C ASN A 141 2.10 2.13 -13.70
N HIS A 142 1.65 0.88 -13.80
CA HIS A 142 2.52 -0.30 -13.81
C HIS A 142 3.52 -0.24 -14.95
N PHE A 143 3.06 0.08 -16.17
CA PHE A 143 3.95 0.26 -17.31
C PHE A 143 5.01 1.33 -17.04
N THR A 144 4.59 2.49 -16.50
CA THR A 144 5.48 3.60 -16.15
C THR A 144 6.55 3.16 -15.14
N VAL A 145 6.17 2.49 -14.05
CA VAL A 145 7.11 1.97 -13.05
C VAL A 145 8.09 0.98 -13.69
N ASN A 146 7.58 0.02 -14.47
CA ASN A 146 8.42 -0.99 -15.10
C ASN A 146 9.43 -0.39 -16.09
N GLN A 147 9.08 0.69 -16.80
CA GLN A 147 10.03 1.39 -17.67
C GLN A 147 11.15 2.05 -16.87
N ARG A 148 10.84 2.64 -15.71
CA ARG A 148 11.85 3.26 -14.84
C ARG A 148 12.81 2.23 -14.26
N LEU A 149 12.28 1.11 -13.79
CA LEU A 149 13.09 0.04 -13.21
C LEU A 149 14.05 -0.61 -14.22
N LYS A 150 13.72 -0.58 -15.52
CA LYS A 150 14.63 -1.03 -16.59
C LYS A 150 15.79 -0.06 -16.89
N ASN A 151 15.66 1.19 -16.48
CA ASN A 151 16.64 2.24 -16.72
C ASN A 151 17.56 2.51 -15.50
N LEU A 152 17.44 1.70 -14.44
CA LEU A 152 18.30 1.69 -13.25
C LEU A 152 19.38 0.61 -13.38
#